data_AF-A0A934RWV1-F1
#
_entry.id   AF-A0A934RWV1-F1
#
_cell.length_a   1.000
_cell.length_b   1.000
_cell.length_c   1.000
_cell.angle_alpha   90.00
_cell.angle_beta   90.00
_cell.angle_gamma   90.00
#
_symmetry.space_group_name_H-M   'P 1'
#
loop_
_entity.id
_entity.type
_entity.pdbx_description
1 polymer ?
#
loop_
_entity_poly.entity_id
_entity_poly.type
_entity_poly.pdbx_seq_one_letter_code
_entity_poly.pdbx_strand_id
1 'polypeptide(L)' 'MNTMLRIIGWLGLVLTLVPSLLFLFDAISIESLKLAMTIGMVVWFSVAIIRNRLEPATD' A
#
# COMPACT_ATOMS: atom_id res chain seq x y z
N MET A 1 19.31 -7.45 1.20
CA MET A 1 17.93 -6.97 0.94
C MET A 1 17.15 -7.06 2.23
N ASN A 2 16.86 -5.92 2.86
CA ASN A 2 16.20 -5.91 4.16
C ASN A 2 14.76 -6.42 3.98
N THR A 3 14.54 -7.71 4.25
CA THR A 3 13.28 -8.45 4.13
C THR A 3 12.08 -7.66 4.65
N MET A 4 12.30 -6.84 5.68
CA MET A 4 11.35 -5.94 6.30
C MET A 4 10.75 -4.91 5.31
N LEU A 5 11.55 -4.22 4.49
CA LEU A 5 11.06 -3.23 3.51
C LEU A 5 10.26 -3.88 2.38
N ARG A 6 10.62 -5.11 1.99
CA ARG A 6 9.91 -5.87 0.98
C ARG A 6 8.54 -6.34 1.48
N ILE A 7 8.44 -6.76 2.75
CA ILE A 7 7.17 -7.14 3.39
C ILE A 7 6.25 -5.92 3.51
N ILE A 8 6.77 -4.78 3.97
CA ILE A 8 5.96 -3.56 4.11
C ILE A 8 5.48 -3.06 2.74
N GLY A 9 6.32 -3.14 1.70
CA GLY A 9 5.91 -2.81 0.33
C GLY A 9 4.80 -3.73 -0.21
N TRP A 10 4.87 -5.04 0.07
CA TRP A 10 3.81 -5.98 -0.27
C TRP A 10 2.52 -5.75 0.53
N LEU A 11 2.63 -5.47 1.83
CA LEU A 11 1.47 -5.14 2.67
C LEU A 11 0.77 -3.87 2.20
N GLY A 12 1.51 -2.82 1.84
CA GLY A 12 0.93 -1.60 1.26
C GLY A 12 0.20 -1.87 -0.05
N LEU A 13 0.69 -2.80 -0.86
CA LEU A 13 0.08 -3.19 -2.14
C LEU A 13 -1.15 -4.08 -1.97
N VAL A 14 -1.15 -4.97 -0.98
CA VAL A 14 -2.34 -5.73 -0.58
C VAL A 14 -3.41 -4.81 0.00
N LEU A 15 -3.01 -3.78 0.76
CA LEU A 15 -3.93 -2.82 1.37
C LEU A 15 -4.64 -1.93 0.35
N THR A 16 -4.13 -1.80 -0.88
CA THR A 16 -4.85 -1.11 -1.97
C THR A 16 -5.79 -2.04 -2.75
N LEU A 17 -5.53 -3.36 -2.75
CA LEU A 17 -6.35 -4.38 -3.42
C LEU A 17 -7.52 -4.88 -2.57
N VAL A 18 -7.31 -5.08 -1.26
CA VAL A 18 -8.31 -5.61 -0.33
C VAL A 18 -9.59 -4.76 -0.26
N PRO A 19 -9.53 -3.42 -0.20
CA PRO A 19 -10.74 -2.59 -0.21
C PRO A 19 -11.55 -2.78 -1.50
N SER A 20 -10.89 -2.89 -2.66
CA SER A 20 -11.57 -3.10 -3.94
C SER A 20 -12.31 -4.45 -3.98
N LEU A 21 -11.72 -5.50 -3.39
CA LEU A 21 -12.37 -6.79 -3.21
C LEU A 21 -13.57 -6.70 -2.25
N LEU A 22 -13.40 -6.03 -1.09
CA LEU A 22 -14.49 -5.84 -0.13
C LEU A 22 -15.66 -5.05 -0.73
N PHE A 23 -15.39 -4.06 -1.56
CA PHE A 23 -16.43 -3.32 -2.28
C PHE A 23 -17.13 -4.17 -3.34
N LEU A 24 -16.39 -5.05 -4.04
CA LEU A 24 -16.98 -5.98 -5.02
C LEU A 24 -17.99 -6.94 -4.38
N PHE A 25 -17.77 -7.33 -3.13
CA PHE A 25 -18.71 -8.15 -2.34
C PHE A 25 -19.80 -7.32 -1.62
N ASP A 26 -19.93 -6.03 -1.93
CA ASP A 26 -20.85 -5.09 -1.30
C ASP A 26 -20.70 -5.02 0.23
N ALA A 27 -19.51 -5.37 0.74
CA ALA A 27 -19.22 -5.43 2.18
C ALA A 27 -18.82 -4.06 2.77
N ILE A 28 -18.49 -3.09 1.93
CA ILE A 28 -18.13 -1.72 2.32
C ILE A 28 -18.78 -0.70 1.37
N SER A 29 -19.11 0.48 1.90
CA SER A 29 -19.62 1.59 1.08
C SER A 29 -18.51 2.21 0.23
N ILE A 30 -18.92 2.93 -0.83
CA ILE A 30 -17.98 3.57 -1.75
C ILE A 30 -17.14 4.68 -1.10
N GLU A 31 -17.66 5.32 -0.05
CA GLU A 31 -16.91 6.29 0.75
C GLU A 31 -15.79 5.62 1.54
N SER A 32 -16.10 4.51 2.22
CA SER A 32 -15.11 3.72 2.96
C SER A 32 -14.04 3.12 2.03
N LEU A 33 -14.43 2.68 0.83
CA LEU A 33 -13.50 2.23 -0.22
C LEU A 33 -12.51 3.34 -0.58
N LYS A 34 -13.01 4.53 -0.92
CA LYS A 34 -12.17 5.67 -1.35
C LYS A 34 -11.19 6.07 -0.25
N LEU A 35 -11.65 6.14 1.00
CA LEU A 35 -10.80 6.42 2.15
C LEU A 35 -9.70 5.36 2.33
N ALA A 36 -10.06 4.08 2.34
CA ALA A 36 -9.10 2.99 2.52
C ALA A 36 -8.06 2.93 1.39
N MET A 37 -8.48 3.11 0.12
CA MET A 37 -7.56 3.17 -1.01
C MET A 37 -6.63 4.38 -0.95
N THR A 38 -7.13 5.55 -0.54
CA THR A 38 -6.32 6.77 -0.42
C THR A 38 -5.27 6.61 0.67
N ILE A 39 -5.67 6.08 1.83
CA ILE A 39 -4.74 5.79 2.94
C ILE A 39 -3.70 4.75 2.50
N GLY A 40 -4.13 3.65 1.86
CA GLY A 40 -3.23 2.63 1.33
C GLY A 40 -2.21 3.20 0.33
N MET A 41 -2.64 4.10 -0.55
CA MET A 41 -1.76 4.75 -1.52
C MET A 41 -0.75 5.68 -0.85
N VAL A 42 -1.17 6.50 0.13
CA VAL A 42 -0.27 7.40 0.88
C VAL A 42 0.77 6.61 1.67
N VAL A 43 0.36 5.51 2.32
CA VAL A 43 1.26 4.61 3.06
C VAL A 43 2.25 3.95 2.11
N TRP A 44 1.77 3.42 0.98
CA TRP A 44 2.63 2.79 -0.02
C TRP A 44 3.65 3.79 -0.60
N PHE A 45 3.22 5.00 -0.95
CA PHE A 45 4.12 6.05 -1.43
C PHE A 45 5.15 6.45 -0.39
N SER A 46 4.75 6.62 0.86
CA SER A 46 5.66 6.98 1.95
C SER A 46 6.72 5.90 2.16
N VAL A 47 6.31 4.63 2.17
CA VAL A 47 7.22 3.47 2.27
C VAL A 47 8.15 3.39 1.05
N ALA A 48 7.65 3.62 -0.17
CA ALA A 48 8.45 3.61 -1.39
C ALA A 48 9.50 4.73 -1.39
N ILE A 49 9.13 5.94 -0.93
CA ILE A 49 10.05 7.07 -0.79
C ILE A 49 11.14 6.73 0.24
N ILE A 50 10.75 6.23 1.41
CA ILE A 50 11.70 5.86 2.47
C ILE A 50 12.64 4.76 1.98
N ARG A 51 12.12 3.75 1.27
CA ARG A 51 12.92 2.69 0.66
C ARG A 51 13.96 3.25 -0.31
N ASN A 52 13.57 4.12 -1.23
CA ASN A 52 14.48 4.74 -2.20
C ASN A 52 15.51 5.68 -1.53
N ARG A 53 15.22 6.21 -0.34
CA ARG A 53 16.17 7.01 0.44
C ARG A 53 17.15 6.15 1.25
N LEU A 54 16.74 4.96 1.69
CA LEU A 54 17.56 4.04 2.47
C LEU A 54 18.42 3.09 1.60
N GLU A 55 17.96 2.78 0.39
CA GLU A 55 18.72 2.06 -0.63
C GLU A 55 19.08 3.08 -1.74
N PRO A 56 20.17 3.89 -1.60
CA PRO A 56 20.65 4.68 -2.73
C PRO A 56 20.94 3.72 -3.87
N ALA A 57 20.42 4.04 -5.05
CA ALA A 57 20.55 3.25 -6.27
C ALA A 57 21.95 2.64 -6.35
N THR A 58 22.05 1.34 -6.12
CA THR A 58 23.24 0.59 -6.48
C THR A 58 23.05 0.34 -7.97
N ASP A 59 23.74 1.14 -8.78
CA ASP A 59 23.92 0.94 -10.23
C ASP A 59 24.32 -0.51 -10.54
#